data_AF-A0A1E3FSI7-F1
#
_entry.id   AF-A0A1E3FSI7-F1
#
_cell.length_a   1.000
_cell.length_b   1.000
_cell.length_c   1.000
_cell.angle_alpha   90.00
_cell.angle_beta   90.00
_cell.angle_gamma   90.00
#
_symmetry.space_group_name_H-M   'P 1'
#
loop_
_entity.id
_entity.type
_entity.pdbx_description
1 polymer ?
#
loop_
_entity_poly.entity_id
_entity_poly.type
_entity_poly.pdbx_seq_one_letter_code
_entity_poly.pdbx_strand_id
1 'polypeptide(L)'
;MSFEEDDFSKIYEYVDLVTNTEGVVIDDKETLCERHEFGLLRLNLIAMEAMAREIEFDMSRVGFDIKTNDRGKVIVASKAKTSTLTYFHRLKTFFMNYAYSERRVFSPHVQVVVEALDAAGLNPRTFRFSEPGERDLSTGKMHGEIFNEVVAKVSEIVASSAFKERLRVRVRNAARNEAKGLAIEQQVFENKSRQLVLMLHFGFKEQHRSKITLDEIQKHRKKFFNNCRTNKLLRGIVDYIWKLEEGDESGLHLHVLIFYTADSCRDVYIAQQLGKYWVKVTEGQGQYWNSNANKIFHEKYGHGVGTGEINWDDDAKREALRENIRYMTKADQFLKMKYGEHSRLFGTSQVEEKKKPGRRRVVKPKGKGDPAGSMQSDSFDSDSLDDAGMDAANLDAN
;
A
#
# COMPACT_ATOMS: atom_id res chain seq x y z
N MET A 1 21.94 8.77 -9.80
CA MET A 1 20.68 8.25 -9.22
C MET A 1 19.66 9.34 -9.42
N SER A 2 18.79 9.20 -10.43
CA SER A 2 17.74 10.17 -10.72
C SER A 2 16.74 10.18 -9.57
N PHE A 3 16.52 11.37 -9.04
CA PHE A 3 15.50 11.73 -8.07
C PHE A 3 14.12 11.18 -8.49
N GLU A 4 13.64 10.13 -7.80
CA GLU A 4 12.22 9.76 -7.76
C GLU A 4 11.49 10.70 -6.80
N GLU A 5 11.38 11.98 -7.18
CA GLU A 5 10.75 13.04 -6.37
C GLU A 5 9.21 12.95 -6.37
N ASP A 6 8.60 12.06 -7.18
CA ASP A 6 7.17 12.18 -7.55
C ASP A 6 6.18 11.20 -6.85
N ASP A 7 6.60 10.24 -6.02
CA ASP A 7 5.66 9.21 -5.50
C ASP A 7 5.30 9.32 -4.01
N PHE A 8 6.11 9.95 -3.16
CA PHE A 8 5.83 9.95 -1.70
C PHE A 8 4.52 10.64 -1.33
N SER A 9 4.14 11.70 -2.04
CA SER A 9 2.85 12.38 -1.82
C SER A 9 1.67 11.48 -2.14
N LYS A 10 1.75 10.69 -3.22
CA LYS A 10 0.74 9.69 -3.59
C LYS A 10 0.70 8.55 -2.58
N ILE A 11 1.84 8.14 -2.03
CA ILE A 11 1.87 7.12 -0.98
C ILE A 11 1.21 7.63 0.31
N TYR A 12 1.43 8.89 0.69
CA TYR A 12 0.71 9.49 1.82
C TYR A 12 -0.79 9.64 1.55
N GLU A 13 -1.18 9.97 0.32
CA GLU A 13 -2.59 9.95 -0.09
C GLU A 13 -3.20 8.56 0.01
N TYR A 14 -2.50 7.54 -0.49
CA TYR A 14 -2.90 6.14 -0.34
C TYR A 14 -3.04 5.75 1.14
N VAL A 15 -2.07 6.07 1.99
CA VAL A 15 -2.10 5.77 3.43
C VAL A 15 -3.32 6.41 4.10
N ASP A 16 -3.57 7.68 3.82
CA ASP A 16 -4.73 8.41 4.35
C ASP A 16 -6.04 7.79 3.84
N LEU A 17 -6.11 7.41 2.57
CA LEU A 17 -7.25 6.74 1.99
C LEU A 17 -7.55 5.40 2.66
N VAL A 18 -6.55 4.54 2.83
CA VAL A 18 -6.77 3.19 3.39
C VAL A 18 -7.06 3.21 4.88
N THR A 19 -6.50 4.16 5.63
CA THR A 19 -6.69 4.24 7.09
C THR A 19 -7.92 5.05 7.50
N ASN A 20 -8.31 6.07 6.73
CA ASN A 20 -9.33 7.06 7.09
C ASN A 20 -10.57 7.03 6.18
N THR A 21 -10.79 5.95 5.43
CA THR A 21 -12.08 5.71 4.77
C THR A 21 -12.71 4.41 5.25
N GLU A 22 -14.05 4.37 5.26
CA GLU A 22 -14.77 3.14 5.52
C GLU A 22 -15.97 2.96 4.61
N GLY A 23 -16.33 1.70 4.40
CA GLY A 23 -17.62 1.35 3.85
C GLY A 23 -18.73 1.44 4.88
N VAL A 24 -19.76 2.23 4.57
CA VAL A 24 -21.01 2.29 5.33
C VAL A 24 -22.18 1.90 4.43
N VAL A 25 -23.19 1.25 4.99
CA VAL A 25 -24.45 1.01 4.29
C VAL A 25 -25.41 2.12 4.67
N ILE A 26 -25.76 2.96 3.70
CA ILE A 26 -26.76 4.03 3.84
C ILE A 26 -27.87 3.69 2.86
N ASP A 27 -29.11 3.55 3.35
CA ASP A 27 -30.28 3.20 2.54
C ASP A 27 -30.07 1.95 1.66
N ASP A 28 -29.57 0.86 2.27
CA ASP A 28 -29.22 -0.41 1.62
C ASP A 28 -28.16 -0.32 0.50
N LYS A 29 -27.46 0.83 0.39
CA LYS A 29 -26.37 1.06 -0.56
C LYS A 29 -25.04 1.21 0.15
N GLU A 30 -24.05 0.40 -0.27
CA GLU A 30 -22.65 0.59 0.15
C GLU A 30 -22.16 1.95 -0.36
N THR A 31 -21.77 2.81 0.57
CA THR A 31 -21.24 4.15 0.34
C THR A 31 -19.89 4.26 1.06
N LEU A 32 -18.93 4.94 0.44
CA LEU A 32 -17.66 5.25 1.10
C LEU A 32 -17.84 6.52 1.94
N CYS A 33 -17.43 6.46 3.21
CA CYS A 33 -17.41 7.61 4.11
C CYS A 33 -15.96 7.99 4.44
N GLU A 34 -15.68 9.30 4.39
CA GLU A 34 -14.44 9.89 4.89
C GLU A 34 -14.55 10.11 6.40
N ARG A 35 -13.54 9.67 7.14
CA ARG A 35 -13.43 9.90 8.60
C ARG A 35 -13.09 11.35 8.91
N HIS A 36 -13.31 11.77 10.16
CA HIS A 36 -12.98 13.13 10.56
C HIS A 36 -11.46 13.43 10.43
N GLU A 37 -10.60 12.44 10.65
CA GLU A 37 -9.15 12.59 10.46
C GLU A 37 -8.68 12.64 8.99
N PHE A 38 -9.54 12.36 8.02
CA PHE A 38 -9.17 12.31 6.61
C PHE A 38 -8.54 13.63 6.14
N GLY A 39 -7.33 13.55 5.57
CA GLY A 39 -6.60 14.71 5.06
C GLY A 39 -5.86 15.57 6.10
N LEU A 40 -6.15 15.41 7.41
CA LEU A 40 -5.57 16.27 8.46
C LEU A 40 -4.08 16.00 8.67
N LEU A 41 -3.70 14.73 8.83
CA LEU A 41 -2.31 14.34 9.04
C LEU A 41 -1.51 14.36 7.72
N ARG A 42 -2.14 13.95 6.61
CA ARG A 42 -1.50 13.78 5.30
C ARG A 42 -0.68 14.98 4.87
N LEU A 43 -1.28 16.18 4.89
CA LEU A 43 -0.63 17.40 4.43
C LEU A 43 0.56 17.81 5.30
N ASN A 44 0.51 17.47 6.60
CA ASN A 44 1.62 17.71 7.51
C ASN A 44 2.78 16.75 7.23
N LEU A 45 2.49 15.46 7.04
CA LEU A 45 3.53 14.47 6.72
C LEU A 45 4.22 14.74 5.38
N ILE A 46 3.46 15.09 4.33
CA ILE A 46 4.01 15.49 3.03
C ILE A 46 4.97 16.68 3.20
N ALA A 47 4.57 17.70 3.95
CA ALA A 47 5.40 18.87 4.19
C ALA A 47 6.66 18.56 5.01
N MET A 48 6.57 17.71 6.04
CA MET A 48 7.73 17.31 6.85
C MET A 48 8.71 16.44 6.07
N GLU A 49 8.19 15.51 5.25
CA GLU A 49 8.99 14.68 4.34
C GLU A 49 9.73 15.56 3.32
N ALA A 50 9.00 16.45 2.65
CA ALA A 50 9.56 17.38 1.66
C ALA A 50 10.62 18.31 2.28
N MET A 51 10.32 18.88 3.45
CA MET A 51 11.26 19.74 4.18
C MET A 51 12.57 18.99 4.51
N ALA A 52 12.48 17.78 5.06
CA ALA A 52 13.68 17.01 5.42
C ALA A 52 14.51 16.60 4.19
N ARG A 53 13.86 16.24 3.07
CA ARG A 53 14.54 15.94 1.80
C ARG A 53 15.20 17.16 1.17
N GLU A 54 14.53 18.31 1.23
CA GLU A 54 15.09 19.56 0.72
C GLU A 54 16.30 20.01 1.54
N ILE A 55 16.27 19.83 2.87
CA ILE A 55 17.41 20.06 3.76
C ILE A 55 18.56 19.07 3.46
N GLU A 56 18.24 17.79 3.25
CA GLU A 56 19.23 16.77 2.87
C GLU A 56 19.92 17.12 1.54
N PHE A 57 19.18 17.65 0.58
CA PHE A 57 19.72 18.09 -0.71
C PHE A 57 20.57 19.36 -0.57
N ASP A 58 20.04 20.39 0.07
CA ASP A 58 20.72 21.66 0.30
C ASP A 58 20.06 22.44 1.46
N MET A 59 20.66 22.34 2.66
CA MET A 59 20.22 23.06 3.85
C MET A 59 20.14 24.59 3.64
N SER A 60 20.94 25.16 2.73
CA SER A 60 20.91 26.60 2.50
C SER A 60 19.57 27.07 1.94
N ARG A 61 18.74 26.17 1.40
CA ARG A 61 17.41 26.48 0.86
C ARG A 61 16.38 26.76 1.95
N VAL A 62 16.28 25.91 2.97
CA VAL A 62 15.21 26.00 3.97
C VAL A 62 15.60 26.96 5.11
N GLY A 63 14.65 27.78 5.57
CA GLY A 63 14.82 28.69 6.70
C GLY A 63 14.54 30.15 6.37
N PHE A 64 14.72 30.99 7.38
CA PHE A 64 14.47 32.43 7.31
C PHE A 64 15.76 33.23 7.33
N ASP A 65 15.85 34.24 6.47
CA ASP A 65 16.81 35.32 6.58
C ASP A 65 16.25 36.38 7.53
N ILE A 66 16.98 36.64 8.62
CA ILE A 66 16.54 37.55 9.66
C ILE A 66 17.53 38.70 9.77
N LYS A 67 17.06 39.91 9.46
CA LYS A 67 17.91 41.11 9.39
C LYS A 67 17.23 42.26 10.10
N THR A 68 18.00 43.09 10.79
CA THR A 68 17.52 44.37 11.33
C THR A 68 17.83 45.47 10.33
N ASN A 69 16.83 46.28 9.97
CA ASN A 69 17.05 47.44 9.10
C ASN A 69 17.61 48.63 9.88
N ASP A 70 18.01 49.68 9.16
CA ASP A 70 18.61 50.90 9.73
C ASP A 70 17.70 51.64 10.72
N ARG A 71 16.39 51.34 10.73
CA ARG A 71 15.39 51.89 11.66
C ARG A 71 15.17 51.00 12.88
N GLY A 72 15.98 49.97 13.08
CA GLY A 72 15.86 49.00 14.18
C GLY A 72 14.70 48.01 14.02
N LYS A 73 13.98 48.01 12.89
CA LYS A 73 12.90 47.05 12.62
C LYS A 73 13.50 45.74 12.12
N VAL A 74 13.12 44.63 12.77
CA VAL A 74 13.50 43.29 12.32
C VAL A 74 12.63 42.87 11.13
N ILE A 75 13.28 42.35 10.11
CA ILE A 75 12.70 41.80 8.89
C ILE A 75 13.02 40.31 8.87
N VAL A 76 11.96 39.50 8.80
CA VAL A 76 12.06 38.05 8.65
C VAL A 76 11.52 37.70 7.28
N ALA A 77 12.39 37.20 6.41
CA ALA A 77 12.05 36.80 5.05
C ALA A 77 12.35 35.32 4.84
N SER A 78 11.44 34.58 4.22
CA SER A 78 11.77 33.23 3.75
C SER A 78 12.88 33.30 2.71
N LYS A 79 13.79 32.34 2.72
CA LYS A 79 14.82 32.23 1.71
C LYS A 79 14.18 32.09 0.31
N ALA A 80 14.64 32.88 -0.65
CA ALA A 80 13.92 33.22 -1.88
C ALA A 80 13.56 32.05 -2.83
N LYS A 81 14.09 30.84 -2.60
CA LYS A 81 13.89 29.67 -3.48
C LYS A 81 13.09 28.55 -2.84
N THR A 82 12.38 28.78 -1.73
CA THR A 82 11.79 27.69 -0.93
C THR A 82 10.37 27.89 -0.44
N SER A 83 9.74 26.76 -0.13
CA SER A 83 8.44 26.65 0.53
C SER A 83 8.54 26.84 2.07
N THR A 84 9.54 27.58 2.55
CA THR A 84 9.86 27.69 3.99
C THR A 84 8.64 28.06 4.84
N LEU A 85 7.87 29.07 4.43
CA LEU A 85 6.70 29.50 5.20
C LEU A 85 5.64 28.39 5.31
N THR A 86 5.43 27.63 4.23
CA THR A 86 4.55 26.45 4.22
C THR A 86 5.08 25.38 5.18
N TYR A 87 6.38 25.08 5.13
CA TYR A 87 6.98 24.12 6.07
C TYR A 87 6.86 24.57 7.51
N PHE A 88 7.09 25.85 7.80
CA PHE A 88 6.95 26.42 9.13
C PHE A 88 5.53 26.25 9.68
N HIS A 89 4.50 26.62 8.92
CA HIS A 89 3.12 26.47 9.38
C HIS A 89 2.70 25.01 9.52
N ARG A 90 3.15 24.12 8.62
CA ARG A 90 2.90 22.68 8.74
C ARG A 90 3.65 22.05 9.90
N LEU A 91 4.89 22.48 10.17
CA LEU A 91 5.65 22.07 11.34
C LEU A 91 4.94 22.49 12.61
N LYS A 92 4.44 23.73 12.69
CA LYS A 92 3.65 24.23 13.83
C LYS A 92 2.46 23.31 14.11
N THR A 93 1.67 22.97 13.09
CA THR A 93 0.53 22.04 13.25
C THR A 93 0.99 20.62 13.60
N PHE A 94 2.04 20.12 12.96
CA PHE A 94 2.60 18.79 13.22
C PHE A 94 3.14 18.64 14.64
N PHE A 95 3.95 19.59 15.08
CA PHE A 95 4.54 19.64 16.41
C PHE A 95 3.49 19.64 17.52
N MET A 96 2.42 20.45 17.35
CA MET A 96 1.37 20.57 18.36
C MET A 96 0.50 19.33 18.48
N ASN A 97 0.25 18.62 17.37
CA ASN A 97 -0.80 17.59 17.33
C ASN A 97 -0.29 16.17 17.10
N TYR A 98 0.88 15.99 16.47
CA TYR A 98 1.26 14.69 15.89
C TYR A 98 2.69 14.23 16.18
N ALA A 99 3.66 15.15 16.36
CA ALA A 99 5.08 14.81 16.48
C ALA A 99 5.39 13.80 17.60
N TYR A 100 4.62 13.83 18.68
CA TYR A 100 4.81 13.00 19.88
C TYR A 100 3.74 11.92 20.04
N SER A 101 3.16 11.45 18.94
CA SER A 101 2.25 10.31 18.96
C SER A 101 2.97 9.06 19.47
N GLU A 102 2.45 8.45 20.55
CA GLU A 102 3.05 7.24 21.15
C GLU A 102 2.95 6.00 20.23
N ARG A 103 1.96 6.02 19.32
CA ARG A 103 1.62 4.88 18.47
C ARG A 103 2.11 5.00 17.04
N ARG A 104 2.53 6.16 16.55
CA ARG A 104 2.95 6.31 15.15
C ARG A 104 4.45 6.13 15.00
N VAL A 105 4.85 5.48 13.92
CA VAL A 105 6.25 5.39 13.46
C VAL A 105 6.32 6.00 12.08
N PHE A 106 6.95 7.17 12.01
CA PHE A 106 7.05 7.95 10.79
C PHE A 106 8.10 7.39 9.81
N SER A 107 8.18 7.99 8.63
CA SER A 107 9.29 7.80 7.71
C SER A 107 10.61 8.24 8.38
N PRO A 108 11.77 7.75 7.92
CA PRO A 108 13.05 8.25 8.41
C PRO A 108 13.17 9.77 8.31
N HIS A 109 12.71 10.37 7.20
CA HIS A 109 12.75 11.81 6.95
C HIS A 109 11.82 12.61 7.87
N VAL A 110 10.59 12.17 8.11
CA VAL A 110 9.71 12.85 9.09
C VAL A 110 10.23 12.63 10.51
N GLN A 111 10.79 11.46 10.81
CA GLN A 111 11.33 11.14 12.14
C GLN A 111 12.50 12.05 12.52
N VAL A 112 13.39 12.42 11.58
CA VAL A 112 14.49 13.34 11.90
C VAL A 112 14.00 14.75 12.27
N VAL A 113 12.82 15.15 11.80
CA VAL A 113 12.20 16.42 12.22
C VAL A 113 11.81 16.35 13.70
N VAL A 114 11.21 15.24 14.14
CA VAL A 114 10.90 15.01 15.56
C VAL A 114 12.17 15.00 16.40
N GLU A 115 13.21 14.28 15.96
CA GLU A 115 14.52 14.23 16.65
C GLU A 115 15.18 15.61 16.73
N ALA A 116 15.03 16.45 15.70
CA ALA A 116 15.54 17.82 15.68
C ALA A 116 14.78 18.74 16.63
N LEU A 117 13.46 18.61 16.74
CA LEU A 117 12.64 19.32 17.73
C LEU A 117 13.07 18.96 19.16
N ASP A 118 13.29 17.67 19.43
CA ASP A 118 13.77 17.18 20.72
C ASP A 118 15.15 17.70 21.07
N ALA A 119 16.09 17.65 20.11
CA ALA A 119 17.43 18.15 20.31
C ALA A 119 17.50 19.68 20.47
N ALA A 120 16.50 20.41 19.95
CA ALA A 120 16.31 21.83 20.22
C ALA A 120 15.63 22.11 21.57
N GLY A 121 15.29 21.06 22.34
CA GLY A 121 14.64 21.18 23.65
C GLY A 121 13.17 21.62 23.56
N LEU A 122 12.53 21.46 22.41
CA LEU A 122 11.17 21.91 22.18
C LEU A 122 10.17 20.82 22.59
N ASN A 123 9.18 21.20 23.41
CA ASN A 123 8.09 20.31 23.80
C ASN A 123 6.74 21.05 23.66
N PRO A 124 5.71 20.44 23.06
CA PRO A 124 4.43 21.12 22.80
C PRO A 124 3.67 21.51 24.06
N ARG A 125 4.05 20.97 25.23
CA ARG A 125 3.50 21.37 26.54
C ARG A 125 4.08 22.69 27.05
N THR A 126 5.31 23.03 26.66
CA THR A 126 6.04 24.19 27.19
C THR A 126 6.37 25.23 26.13
N PHE A 127 6.26 24.90 24.85
CA PHE A 127 6.59 25.76 23.73
C PHE A 127 5.51 25.68 22.64
N ARG A 128 5.22 26.82 21.99
CA ARG A 128 4.34 26.88 20.81
C ARG A 128 4.95 27.82 19.78
N PHE A 129 5.01 27.39 18.53
CA PHE A 129 5.43 28.28 17.44
C PHE A 129 4.38 29.39 17.22
N SER A 130 4.80 30.65 17.34
CA SER A 130 4.04 31.81 16.85
C SER A 130 4.48 32.19 15.42
N GLU A 131 4.25 33.42 14.99
CA GLU A 131 4.72 33.91 13.69
C GLU A 131 6.24 34.04 13.64
N PRO A 132 6.91 33.83 12.48
CA PRO A 132 8.37 33.79 12.39
C PRO A 132 9.09 35.04 12.91
N GLY A 133 8.45 36.21 12.83
CA GLY A 133 9.00 37.49 13.31
C GLY A 133 8.75 37.79 14.78
N GLU A 134 7.93 37.00 15.46
CA GLU A 134 7.65 37.19 16.88
C GLU A 134 8.75 36.55 17.75
N ARG A 135 9.03 37.18 18.89
CA ARG A 135 10.00 36.68 19.88
C ARG A 135 9.29 35.79 20.89
N ASP A 136 9.89 34.63 21.12
CA ASP A 136 9.54 33.77 22.23
C ASP A 136 10.11 34.34 23.54
N LEU A 137 9.28 34.44 24.57
CA LEU A 137 9.65 35.06 25.84
C LEU A 137 10.66 34.23 26.63
N SER A 138 10.63 32.90 26.47
CA SER A 138 11.46 31.99 27.26
C SER A 138 12.90 31.91 26.75
N THR A 139 13.06 31.88 25.42
CA THR A 139 14.36 31.77 24.75
C THR A 139 14.94 33.13 24.36
N GLY A 140 14.10 34.17 24.27
CA GLY A 140 14.47 35.49 23.73
C GLY A 140 14.67 35.51 22.21
N LYS A 141 14.58 34.36 21.54
CA LYS A 141 14.79 34.18 20.11
C LYS A 141 13.49 34.42 19.35
N MET A 142 13.59 34.83 18.09
CA MET A 142 12.45 34.82 17.19
C MET A 142 12.07 33.38 16.81
N HIS A 143 10.79 33.14 16.56
CA HIS A 143 10.35 31.81 16.12
C HIS A 143 11.00 31.38 14.79
N GLY A 144 11.35 32.32 13.92
CA GLY A 144 12.14 32.04 12.72
C GLY A 144 13.57 31.59 13.03
N GLU A 145 14.19 32.11 14.09
CA GLU A 145 15.52 31.66 14.57
C GLU A 145 15.43 30.24 15.15
N ILE A 146 14.41 29.98 15.97
CA ILE A 146 14.15 28.64 16.53
C ILE A 146 13.90 27.63 15.41
N PHE A 147 13.14 28.01 14.38
CA PHE A 147 12.95 27.16 13.20
C PHE A 147 14.27 26.89 12.46
N ASN A 148 15.12 27.90 12.28
CA ASN A 148 16.44 27.71 11.67
C ASN A 148 17.33 26.76 12.49
N GLU A 149 17.22 26.75 13.83
CA GLU A 149 17.92 25.79 14.69
C GLU A 149 17.43 24.35 14.45
N VAL A 150 16.11 24.15 14.32
CA VAL A 150 15.53 22.85 13.94
C VAL A 150 16.04 22.42 12.56
N VAL A 151 16.05 23.32 11.57
CA VAL A 151 16.56 23.04 10.22
C VAL A 151 18.03 22.62 10.24
N ALA A 152 18.87 23.35 10.98
CA ALA A 152 20.29 23.02 11.13
C ALA A 152 20.46 21.63 11.77
N LYS A 153 19.63 21.30 12.76
CA LYS A 153 19.69 19.99 13.42
C LYS A 153 19.20 18.86 12.52
N VAL A 154 18.16 19.07 11.72
CA VAL A 154 17.75 18.11 10.68
C VAL A 154 18.92 17.85 9.73
N SER A 155 19.60 18.89 9.26
CA SER A 155 20.76 18.76 8.36
C SER A 155 21.90 17.93 8.97
N GLU A 156 22.18 18.11 10.25
CA GLU A 156 23.18 17.31 10.97
C GLU A 156 22.78 15.82 11.01
N ILE A 157 21.51 15.55 11.36
CA ILE A 157 21.02 14.18 11.52
C ILE A 157 20.97 13.45 10.16
N VAL A 158 20.47 14.07 9.09
CA VAL A 158 20.39 13.44 7.76
C VAL A 158 21.77 13.15 7.16
N ALA A 159 22.78 13.95 7.52
CA ALA A 159 24.17 13.70 7.09
C ALA A 159 24.78 12.44 7.75
N SER A 160 24.25 12.01 8.90
CA SER A 160 24.79 10.91 9.70
C SER A 160 24.69 9.54 9.02
N SER A 161 25.64 8.64 9.36
CA SER A 161 25.60 7.24 8.92
C SER A 161 24.39 6.49 9.51
N ALA A 162 24.00 6.82 10.75
CA ALA A 162 22.84 6.23 11.41
C ALA A 162 21.54 6.50 10.65
N PHE A 163 21.31 7.74 10.20
CA PHE A 163 20.16 8.06 9.35
C PHE A 163 20.19 7.29 8.03
N LYS A 164 21.33 7.30 7.33
CA LYS A 164 21.49 6.62 6.04
C LYS A 164 21.21 5.12 6.16
N GLU A 165 21.63 4.48 7.24
CA GLU A 165 21.32 3.06 7.48
C GLU A 165 19.84 2.83 7.82
N ARG A 166 19.22 3.67 8.65
CA ARG A 166 17.75 3.62 8.90
C ARG A 166 16.96 3.69 7.60
N LEU A 167 17.30 4.63 6.72
CA LEU A 167 16.67 4.78 5.40
C LEU A 167 16.89 3.55 4.52
N ARG A 168 18.12 3.05 4.42
CA ARG A 168 18.45 1.84 3.66
C ARG A 168 17.66 0.62 4.12
N VAL A 169 17.59 0.38 5.43
CA VAL A 169 16.83 -0.74 6.00
C VAL A 169 15.34 -0.59 5.69
N ARG A 170 14.79 0.62 5.81
CA ARG A 170 13.38 0.92 5.50
C ARG A 170 13.05 0.62 4.04
N VAL A 171 13.88 1.11 3.12
CA VAL A 171 13.73 0.88 1.67
C VAL A 171 13.84 -0.59 1.33
N ARG A 172 14.89 -1.27 1.81
CA ARG A 172 15.13 -2.71 1.58
C ARG A 172 13.96 -3.57 2.06
N ASN A 173 13.38 -3.25 3.22
CA ASN A 173 12.26 -4.02 3.77
C ASN A 173 11.01 -3.92 2.89
N ALA A 174 10.68 -2.74 2.37
CA ALA A 174 9.55 -2.57 1.48
C ALA A 174 9.79 -3.24 0.12
N ALA A 175 10.98 -3.06 -0.47
CA ALA A 175 11.34 -3.72 -1.73
C ALA A 175 11.27 -5.26 -1.62
N ARG A 176 11.65 -5.82 -0.46
CA ARG A 176 11.48 -7.25 -0.19
C ARG A 176 10.01 -7.67 -0.10
N ASN A 177 9.16 -6.86 0.49
CA ASN A 177 7.72 -7.16 0.57
C ASN A 177 7.05 -7.03 -0.80
N GLU A 178 7.42 -6.00 -1.56
CA GLU A 178 7.01 -5.78 -2.95
C GLU A 178 7.36 -6.99 -3.81
N ALA A 179 8.63 -7.42 -3.80
CA ALA A 179 9.09 -8.59 -4.56
C ALA A 179 8.29 -9.86 -4.20
N LYS A 180 7.95 -10.06 -2.93
CA LYS A 180 7.09 -11.18 -2.50
C LYS A 180 5.67 -11.08 -3.05
N GLY A 181 5.08 -9.88 -3.04
CA GLY A 181 3.74 -9.67 -3.59
C GLY A 181 3.71 -9.86 -5.12
N LEU A 182 4.69 -9.30 -5.82
CA LEU A 182 4.81 -9.45 -7.28
C LEU A 182 5.08 -10.90 -7.70
N ALA A 183 5.85 -11.66 -6.91
CA ALA A 183 6.06 -13.09 -7.16
C ALA A 183 4.76 -13.90 -7.12
N ILE A 184 3.82 -13.56 -6.23
CA ILE A 184 2.49 -14.20 -6.17
C ILE A 184 1.72 -13.89 -7.45
N GLU A 185 1.65 -12.62 -7.85
CA GLU A 185 0.98 -12.21 -9.10
C GLU A 185 1.55 -12.96 -10.30
N GLN A 186 2.87 -12.96 -10.44
CA GLN A 186 3.56 -13.66 -11.52
C GLN A 186 3.23 -15.16 -11.51
N GLN A 187 3.36 -15.83 -10.37
CA GLN A 187 3.09 -17.26 -10.24
C GLN A 187 1.67 -17.60 -10.69
N VAL A 188 0.67 -16.86 -10.22
CA VAL A 188 -0.74 -17.11 -10.53
C VAL A 188 -1.01 -17.03 -12.03
N PHE A 189 -0.57 -15.96 -12.70
CA PHE A 189 -0.82 -15.75 -14.14
C PHE A 189 0.10 -16.57 -15.06
N GLU A 190 1.24 -17.05 -14.57
CA GLU A 190 2.05 -18.03 -15.31
C GLU A 190 1.33 -19.37 -15.43
N ASN A 191 0.42 -19.69 -14.51
CA ASN A 191 -0.14 -21.04 -14.46
C ASN A 191 -1.65 -21.19 -14.53
N LYS A 192 -2.37 -20.07 -14.60
CA LYS A 192 -3.76 -20.00 -15.09
C LYS A 192 -3.87 -18.91 -16.15
N SER A 193 -4.67 -19.16 -17.20
CA SER A 193 -4.96 -18.14 -18.22
C SER A 193 -5.84 -17.00 -17.69
N ARG A 194 -6.52 -17.24 -16.58
CA ARG A 194 -7.50 -16.31 -16.01
C ARG A 194 -7.52 -16.49 -14.51
N GLN A 195 -7.70 -15.39 -13.80
CA GLN A 195 -7.91 -15.38 -12.36
C GLN A 195 -9.00 -14.38 -11.97
N LEU A 196 -9.75 -14.72 -10.92
CA LEU A 196 -10.65 -13.79 -10.26
C LEU A 196 -9.91 -13.10 -9.11
N VAL A 197 -9.59 -11.82 -9.26
CA VAL A 197 -8.82 -11.04 -8.27
C VAL A 197 -9.78 -10.24 -7.38
N LEU A 198 -9.71 -10.45 -6.08
CA LEU A 198 -10.61 -9.83 -5.10
C LEU A 198 -9.81 -8.94 -4.15
N MET A 199 -10.32 -7.76 -3.83
CA MET A 199 -9.75 -6.87 -2.82
C MET A 199 -10.80 -6.65 -1.73
N LEU A 200 -10.47 -7.08 -0.50
CA LEU A 200 -11.35 -7.01 0.65
C LEU A 200 -10.66 -6.27 1.78
N HIS A 201 -11.38 -5.40 2.46
CA HIS A 201 -10.90 -4.82 3.71
C HIS A 201 -11.67 -5.47 4.85
N PHE A 202 -10.96 -6.07 5.79
CA PHE A 202 -11.54 -6.72 6.97
C PHE A 202 -11.22 -5.91 8.21
N GLY A 203 -12.24 -5.40 8.88
CA GLY A 203 -12.10 -4.63 10.12
C GLY A 203 -13.05 -5.13 11.18
N PHE A 204 -13.32 -4.25 12.15
CA PHE A 204 -14.26 -4.49 13.25
C PHE A 204 -15.27 -3.35 13.35
N LYS A 205 -16.48 -3.69 13.80
CA LYS A 205 -17.53 -2.69 14.03
C LYS A 205 -17.06 -1.71 15.10
N GLU A 206 -17.51 -0.46 14.99
CA GLU A 206 -17.07 0.66 15.83
C GLU A 206 -17.05 0.33 17.33
N GLN A 207 -18.11 -0.28 17.85
CA GLN A 207 -18.22 -0.65 19.27
C GLN A 207 -17.21 -1.70 19.77
N HIS A 208 -16.50 -2.37 18.86
CA HIS A 208 -15.48 -3.38 19.18
C HIS A 208 -14.05 -2.89 18.95
N ARG A 209 -13.82 -1.87 18.10
CA ARG A 209 -12.47 -1.46 17.62
C ARG A 209 -11.46 -1.24 18.74
N SER A 210 -11.85 -0.51 19.80
CA SER A 210 -10.98 -0.19 20.93
C SER A 210 -10.56 -1.38 21.78
N LYS A 211 -11.30 -2.50 21.69
CA LYS A 211 -11.03 -3.74 22.43
C LYS A 211 -10.16 -4.70 21.64
N ILE A 212 -10.12 -4.56 20.31
CA ILE A 212 -9.34 -5.45 19.46
C ILE A 212 -7.87 -5.13 19.62
N THR A 213 -7.12 -6.15 20.04
CA THR A 213 -5.67 -6.14 20.12
C THR A 213 -5.04 -6.67 18.84
N LEU A 214 -3.75 -6.39 18.65
CA LEU A 214 -2.97 -6.93 17.55
C LEU A 214 -2.99 -8.48 17.53
N ASP A 215 -2.95 -9.11 18.70
CA ASP A 215 -2.97 -10.57 18.80
C ASP A 215 -4.33 -11.16 18.40
N GLU A 216 -5.42 -10.49 18.76
CA GLU A 216 -6.78 -10.92 18.40
C GLU A 216 -7.02 -10.85 16.90
N ILE A 217 -6.69 -9.73 16.24
CA ILE A 217 -6.86 -9.64 14.78
C ILE A 217 -5.96 -10.66 14.06
N GLN A 218 -4.74 -10.91 14.55
CA GLN A 218 -3.86 -11.95 13.99
C GLN A 218 -4.43 -13.36 14.19
N LYS A 219 -5.06 -13.63 15.33
CA LYS A 219 -5.76 -14.89 15.60
C LYS A 219 -6.95 -15.08 14.65
N HIS A 220 -7.77 -14.05 14.44
CA HIS A 220 -8.87 -14.09 13.48
C HIS A 220 -8.39 -14.28 12.05
N ARG A 221 -7.35 -13.56 11.62
CA ARG A 221 -6.69 -13.73 10.31
C ARG A 221 -6.22 -15.16 10.11
N LYS A 222 -5.51 -15.73 11.09
CA LYS A 222 -5.01 -17.11 11.02
C LYS A 222 -6.17 -18.11 10.95
N LYS A 223 -7.21 -17.92 11.76
CA LYS A 223 -8.44 -18.75 11.73
C LYS A 223 -9.13 -18.69 10.36
N PHE A 224 -9.24 -17.50 9.76
CA PHE A 224 -9.81 -17.32 8.43
C PHE A 224 -9.05 -18.14 7.38
N PHE A 225 -7.74 -17.95 7.24
CA PHE A 225 -6.97 -18.67 6.21
C PHE A 225 -6.76 -20.16 6.50
N ASN A 226 -6.68 -20.59 7.76
CA ASN A 226 -6.60 -22.01 8.11
C ASN A 226 -7.84 -22.80 7.68
N ASN A 227 -9.00 -22.13 7.64
CA ASN A 227 -10.26 -22.75 7.21
C ASN A 227 -10.32 -22.99 5.70
N CYS A 228 -9.34 -22.53 4.90
CA CYS A 228 -9.25 -22.86 3.47
C CYS A 228 -9.23 -24.37 3.22
N ARG A 229 -8.72 -25.20 4.16
CA ARG A 229 -8.68 -26.66 3.99
C ARG A 229 -10.05 -27.33 4.10
N THR A 230 -10.95 -26.78 4.92
CA THR A 230 -12.21 -27.44 5.31
C THR A 230 -13.45 -26.75 4.75
N ASN A 231 -13.36 -25.46 4.44
CA ASN A 231 -14.49 -24.66 3.96
C ASN A 231 -14.56 -24.62 2.43
N LYS A 232 -15.73 -24.95 1.84
CA LYS A 232 -15.91 -24.98 0.38
C LYS A 232 -15.66 -23.64 -0.31
N LEU A 233 -16.12 -22.54 0.30
CA LEU A 233 -15.92 -21.18 -0.23
C LEU A 233 -14.44 -20.81 -0.18
N LEU A 234 -13.77 -21.04 0.95
CA LEU A 234 -12.38 -20.66 1.11
C LEU A 234 -11.40 -21.54 0.32
N ARG A 235 -11.76 -22.78 0.00
CA ARG A 235 -10.96 -23.64 -0.91
C ARG A 235 -10.73 -23.02 -2.29
N GLY A 236 -11.57 -22.06 -2.69
CA GLY A 236 -11.36 -21.36 -3.93
C GLY A 236 -10.27 -20.29 -3.89
N ILE A 237 -9.75 -19.95 -2.70
CA ILE A 237 -8.58 -19.08 -2.57
C ILE A 237 -7.35 -19.87 -3.02
N VAL A 238 -6.77 -19.46 -4.14
CA VAL A 238 -5.54 -20.04 -4.69
C VAL A 238 -4.33 -19.43 -3.99
N ASP A 239 -4.28 -18.11 -3.94
CA ASP A 239 -3.21 -17.33 -3.33
C ASP A 239 -3.78 -16.04 -2.72
N TYR A 240 -3.02 -15.41 -1.84
CA TYR A 240 -3.41 -14.14 -1.22
C TYR A 240 -2.23 -13.30 -0.75
N ILE A 241 -2.46 -12.01 -0.64
CA ILE A 241 -1.58 -11.02 -0.02
C ILE A 241 -2.43 -10.30 1.03
N TRP A 242 -1.90 -10.09 2.22
CA TRP A 242 -2.55 -9.30 3.26
C TRP A 242 -1.60 -8.27 3.85
N LYS A 243 -2.17 -7.14 4.23
CA LYS A 243 -1.53 -6.09 5.01
C LYS A 243 -2.40 -5.73 6.20
N LEU A 244 -1.78 -5.51 7.35
CA LEU A 244 -2.41 -5.06 8.58
C LEU A 244 -2.09 -3.58 8.79
N GLU A 245 -3.14 -2.80 9.01
CA GLU A 245 -3.09 -1.35 9.25
C GLU A 245 -3.97 -0.98 10.45
N GLU A 246 -3.79 0.24 10.94
CA GLU A 246 -4.58 0.81 12.01
C GLU A 246 -4.76 2.30 11.72
N GLY A 247 -6.01 2.74 11.65
CA GLY A 247 -6.37 4.15 11.67
C GLY A 247 -6.94 4.51 13.03
N ASP A 248 -6.82 5.78 13.42
CA ASP A 248 -7.27 6.24 14.73
C ASP A 248 -8.79 6.01 14.93
N GLU A 249 -9.60 6.20 13.87
CA GLU A 249 -11.04 5.93 13.90
C GLU A 249 -11.41 4.53 13.38
N SER A 250 -10.68 3.99 12.39
CA SER A 250 -10.98 2.69 11.77
C SER A 250 -10.50 1.49 12.60
N GLY A 251 -9.62 1.73 13.57
CA GLY A 251 -9.00 0.70 14.40
C GLY A 251 -8.15 -0.27 13.57
N LEU A 252 -7.81 -1.42 14.16
CA LEU A 252 -7.05 -2.47 13.46
C LEU A 252 -7.88 -3.10 12.34
N HIS A 253 -7.30 -3.17 11.14
CA HIS A 253 -7.93 -3.76 9.96
C HIS A 253 -6.91 -4.42 9.03
N LEU A 254 -7.40 -5.25 8.10
CA LEU A 254 -6.62 -5.97 7.11
C LEU A 254 -7.06 -5.57 5.70
N HIS A 255 -6.11 -5.17 4.86
CA HIS A 255 -6.28 -5.15 3.41
C HIS A 255 -5.86 -6.51 2.86
N VAL A 256 -6.78 -7.19 2.16
CA VAL A 256 -6.57 -8.55 1.68
C VAL A 256 -6.85 -8.61 0.19
N LEU A 257 -5.79 -8.86 -0.57
CA LEU A 257 -5.84 -9.16 -1.99
C LEU A 257 -5.85 -10.68 -2.17
N ILE A 258 -6.86 -11.21 -2.84
CA ILE A 258 -7.12 -12.65 -2.97
C ILE A 258 -7.15 -13.01 -4.46
N PHE A 259 -6.40 -14.04 -4.81
CA PHE A 259 -6.49 -14.71 -6.10
C PHE A 259 -7.42 -15.91 -5.94
N TYR A 260 -8.63 -15.80 -6.49
CA TYR A 260 -9.69 -16.81 -6.36
C TYR A 260 -9.89 -17.58 -7.66
N THR A 261 -10.26 -18.87 -7.60
CA THR A 261 -10.39 -19.72 -8.80
C THR A 261 -11.23 -19.05 -9.87
N ALA A 262 -10.86 -19.30 -11.12
CA ALA A 262 -11.54 -18.78 -12.29
C ALA A 262 -12.79 -19.59 -12.69
N ASP A 263 -13.26 -20.51 -11.83
CA ASP A 263 -14.47 -21.31 -12.07
C ASP A 263 -15.75 -20.46 -11.92
N SER A 264 -15.62 -19.24 -11.38
CA SER A 264 -16.68 -18.24 -11.28
C SER A 264 -16.17 -16.90 -11.80
N CYS A 265 -17.05 -16.15 -12.48
CA CYS A 265 -16.82 -14.76 -12.88
C CYS A 265 -17.52 -13.75 -11.95
N ARG A 266 -18.14 -14.21 -10.85
CA ARG A 266 -18.97 -13.38 -9.95
C ARG A 266 -18.13 -12.78 -8.81
N ASP A 267 -17.16 -11.95 -9.13
CA ASP A 267 -16.23 -11.35 -8.17
C ASP A 267 -16.93 -10.66 -6.99
N VAL A 268 -17.90 -9.78 -7.24
CA VAL A 268 -18.66 -9.07 -6.21
C VAL A 268 -19.34 -10.03 -5.25
N TYR A 269 -20.00 -11.07 -5.77
CA TYR A 269 -20.70 -12.05 -4.95
C TYR A 269 -19.73 -12.87 -4.10
N ILE A 270 -18.63 -13.37 -4.69
CA ILE A 270 -17.64 -14.16 -3.95
C ILE A 270 -17.00 -13.31 -2.85
N ALA A 271 -16.60 -12.08 -3.15
CA ALA A 271 -16.05 -11.14 -2.18
C ALA A 271 -17.04 -10.89 -1.03
N GLN A 272 -18.33 -10.71 -1.33
CA GLN A 272 -19.38 -10.59 -0.30
C GLN A 272 -19.48 -11.85 0.58
N GLN A 273 -19.41 -13.06 0.02
CA GLN A 273 -19.44 -14.28 0.80
C GLN A 273 -18.21 -14.41 1.72
N LEU A 274 -17.02 -14.04 1.23
CA LEU A 274 -15.78 -14.01 2.02
C LEU A 274 -15.87 -13.00 3.16
N GLY A 275 -16.42 -11.81 2.90
CA GLY A 275 -16.70 -10.80 3.92
C GLY A 275 -17.68 -11.29 4.99
N LYS A 276 -18.81 -11.89 4.59
CA LYS A 276 -19.75 -12.53 5.54
C LYS A 276 -19.08 -13.63 6.36
N TYR A 277 -18.15 -14.36 5.76
CA TYR A 277 -17.36 -15.37 6.48
C TYR A 277 -16.39 -14.75 7.49
N TRP A 278 -15.78 -13.59 7.19
CA TRP A 278 -14.99 -12.83 8.16
C TRP A 278 -15.82 -12.45 9.40
N VAL A 279 -17.04 -11.94 9.20
CA VAL A 279 -17.98 -11.62 10.30
C VAL A 279 -18.27 -12.86 11.15
N LYS A 280 -18.43 -14.03 10.51
CA LYS A 280 -18.63 -15.30 11.24
C LYS A 280 -17.39 -15.72 12.03
N VAL A 281 -16.19 -15.62 11.44
CA VAL A 281 -14.91 -16.00 12.08
C VAL A 281 -14.58 -15.13 13.30
N THR A 282 -15.05 -13.89 13.27
CA THR A 282 -14.94 -12.88 14.34
C THR A 282 -16.17 -12.86 15.26
N GLU A 283 -17.03 -13.87 15.21
CA GLU A 283 -18.17 -14.03 16.13
C GLU A 283 -19.11 -12.81 16.14
N GLY A 284 -19.30 -12.20 14.96
CA GLY A 284 -20.18 -11.03 14.78
C GLY A 284 -19.53 -9.67 15.06
N GLN A 285 -18.29 -9.65 15.56
CA GLN A 285 -17.56 -8.41 15.87
C GLN A 285 -16.97 -7.74 14.63
N GLY A 286 -16.64 -8.54 13.61
CA GLY A 286 -16.04 -8.07 12.37
C GLY A 286 -17.00 -7.30 11.47
N GLN A 287 -16.40 -6.50 10.60
CA GLN A 287 -17.04 -5.87 9.44
C GLN A 287 -16.13 -6.01 8.22
N TYR A 288 -16.67 -5.76 7.02
CA TYR A 288 -15.88 -5.81 5.79
C TYR A 288 -16.31 -4.75 4.79
N TRP A 289 -15.41 -4.41 3.87
CA TRP A 289 -15.68 -3.61 2.68
C TRP A 289 -15.30 -4.40 1.44
N ASN A 290 -16.18 -4.36 0.43
CA ASN A 290 -16.00 -5.06 -0.84
C ASN A 290 -15.56 -4.09 -1.95
N SER A 291 -14.26 -3.94 -2.13
CA SER A 291 -13.68 -3.07 -3.16
C SER A 291 -14.04 -3.50 -4.59
N ASN A 292 -14.35 -4.78 -4.84
CA ASN A 292 -14.82 -5.25 -6.15
C ASN A 292 -16.17 -4.66 -6.57
N ALA A 293 -17.00 -4.23 -5.62
CA ALA A 293 -18.27 -3.57 -5.91
C ALA A 293 -18.08 -2.11 -6.38
N ASN A 294 -16.89 -1.53 -6.20
CA ASN A 294 -16.60 -0.12 -6.46
C ASN A 294 -15.31 0.08 -7.27
N LYS A 295 -15.21 -0.57 -8.43
CA LYS A 295 -14.02 -0.50 -9.31
C LYS A 295 -13.71 0.90 -9.83
N ILE A 296 -14.76 1.72 -10.06
CA ILE A 296 -14.66 3.10 -10.53
C ILE A 296 -13.91 3.98 -9.52
N PHE A 297 -14.08 3.70 -8.22
CA PHE A 297 -13.35 4.42 -7.18
C PHE A 297 -11.83 4.19 -7.31
N HIS A 298 -11.38 2.96 -7.52
CA HIS A 298 -9.95 2.66 -7.69
C HIS A 298 -9.35 3.32 -8.93
N GLU A 299 -10.12 3.41 -10.02
CA GLU A 299 -9.72 4.13 -11.23
C GLU A 299 -9.56 5.64 -10.97
N LYS A 300 -10.47 6.26 -10.21
CA LYS A 300 -10.45 7.69 -9.88
C LYS A 300 -9.19 8.14 -9.13
N TYR A 301 -8.65 7.31 -8.24
CA TYR A 301 -7.44 7.62 -7.46
C TYR A 301 -6.15 7.09 -8.12
N GLY A 302 -6.20 6.77 -9.43
CA GLY A 302 -5.00 6.43 -10.21
C GLY A 302 -4.43 5.03 -9.94
N HIS A 303 -5.15 4.18 -9.21
CA HIS A 303 -4.76 2.80 -8.94
C HIS A 303 -5.17 1.82 -10.06
N GLY A 304 -5.98 2.28 -11.01
CA GLY A 304 -6.53 1.47 -12.10
C GLY A 304 -7.47 0.35 -11.62
N VAL A 305 -8.04 -0.41 -12.56
CA VAL A 305 -8.90 -1.57 -12.24
C VAL A 305 -8.06 -2.83 -12.15
N GLY A 306 -7.37 -3.01 -11.01
CA GLY A 306 -6.56 -4.20 -10.70
C GLY A 306 -7.35 -5.37 -10.07
N THR A 307 -8.68 -5.40 -10.20
CA THR A 307 -9.55 -6.40 -9.56
C THR A 307 -10.63 -6.93 -10.52
N GLY A 308 -11.25 -8.04 -10.14
CA GLY A 308 -12.24 -8.76 -10.93
C GLY A 308 -11.59 -9.81 -11.84
N GLU A 309 -12.22 -10.07 -12.97
CA GLU A 309 -11.69 -11.02 -13.96
C GLU A 309 -10.50 -10.41 -14.71
N ILE A 310 -9.34 -11.03 -14.54
CA ILE A 310 -8.09 -10.64 -15.19
C ILE A 310 -7.56 -11.83 -15.98
N ASN A 311 -7.23 -11.61 -17.25
CA ASN A 311 -6.58 -12.59 -18.09
C ASN A 311 -5.05 -12.42 -18.05
N TRP A 312 -4.33 -13.50 -18.33
CA TRP A 312 -2.86 -13.52 -18.31
C TRP A 312 -2.21 -12.52 -19.29
N ASP A 313 -2.93 -12.17 -20.37
CA ASP A 313 -2.56 -11.24 -21.44
C ASP A 313 -3.24 -9.87 -21.32
N ASP A 314 -3.97 -9.60 -20.22
CA ASP A 314 -4.53 -8.29 -19.92
C ASP A 314 -3.49 -7.41 -19.22
N ASP A 315 -2.51 -6.92 -20.00
CA ASP A 315 -1.36 -6.17 -19.47
C ASP A 315 -1.79 -4.94 -18.66
N ALA A 316 -2.86 -4.26 -19.07
CA ALA A 316 -3.37 -3.07 -18.39
C ALA A 316 -3.89 -3.39 -16.98
N LYS A 317 -4.76 -4.39 -16.84
CA LYS A 317 -5.25 -4.78 -15.50
C LYS A 317 -4.17 -5.41 -14.64
N ARG A 318 -3.24 -6.15 -15.24
CA ARG A 318 -2.11 -6.73 -14.51
C ARG A 318 -1.19 -5.64 -13.98
N GLU A 319 -0.95 -4.57 -14.73
CA GLU A 319 -0.14 -3.46 -14.23
C GLU A 319 -0.85 -2.68 -13.12
N ALA A 320 -2.16 -2.44 -13.24
CA ALA A 320 -2.96 -1.87 -12.15
C ALA A 320 -2.92 -2.74 -10.88
N LEU A 321 -2.97 -4.06 -11.02
CA LEU A 321 -2.82 -5.00 -9.90
C LEU A 321 -1.42 -4.91 -9.26
N ARG A 322 -0.36 -4.87 -10.07
CA ARG A 322 1.01 -4.72 -9.55
C ARG A 322 1.19 -3.39 -8.83
N GLU A 323 0.59 -2.32 -9.34
CA GLU A 323 0.60 -1.01 -8.71
C GLU A 323 -0.10 -1.04 -7.33
N ASN A 324 -1.25 -1.72 -7.21
CA ASN A 324 -1.89 -1.94 -5.91
C ASN A 324 -0.97 -2.68 -4.92
N ILE A 325 -0.27 -3.72 -5.38
CA ILE A 325 0.72 -4.45 -4.56
C ILE A 325 1.86 -3.52 -4.13
N ARG A 326 2.33 -2.63 -5.02
CA ARG A 326 3.37 -1.63 -4.70
C ARG A 326 2.91 -0.66 -3.63
N TYR A 327 1.72 -0.06 -3.76
CA TYR A 327 1.19 0.86 -2.73
C TYR A 327 1.04 0.17 -1.37
N MET A 328 0.46 -1.04 -1.33
CA MET A 328 0.34 -1.81 -0.09
C MET A 328 1.72 -2.00 0.57
N THR A 329 2.76 -2.29 -0.18
CA THR A 329 4.09 -2.61 0.38
C THR A 329 4.93 -1.38 0.70
N LYS A 330 4.81 -0.29 -0.08
CA LYS A 330 5.52 0.97 0.15
C LYS A 330 4.95 1.79 1.31
N ALA A 331 3.66 1.70 1.61
CA ALA A 331 3.02 2.45 2.69
C ALA A 331 3.77 2.35 4.04
N ASP A 332 4.32 1.16 4.36
CA ASP A 332 5.09 0.95 5.60
C ASP A 332 6.38 1.77 5.67
N GLN A 333 6.91 2.26 4.53
CA GLN A 333 8.10 3.13 4.53
C GLN A 333 7.79 4.50 5.15
N PHE A 334 6.56 4.97 5.00
CA PHE A 334 6.18 6.36 5.26
C PHE A 334 5.41 6.55 6.55
N LEU A 335 4.51 5.61 6.88
CA LEU A 335 3.79 5.61 8.14
C LEU A 335 3.42 4.17 8.50
N LYS A 336 3.66 3.78 9.74
CA LYS A 336 3.12 2.56 10.33
C LYS A 336 2.80 2.80 11.80
N MET A 337 1.98 1.95 12.39
CA MET A 337 1.82 1.98 13.84
C MET A 337 2.93 1.19 14.55
N LYS A 338 3.22 1.61 15.77
CA LYS A 338 4.17 1.02 16.70
C LYS A 338 3.49 -0.18 17.35
N TYR A 339 3.89 -1.35 16.91
CA TYR A 339 3.54 -2.60 17.52
C TYR A 339 4.74 -3.17 18.25
N GLY A 340 4.52 -4.11 19.19
CA GLY A 340 5.60 -4.81 19.88
C GLY A 340 6.61 -5.46 18.92
N GLU A 341 7.81 -5.74 19.43
CA GLU A 341 8.88 -6.37 18.65
C GLU A 341 8.37 -7.64 17.93
N HIS A 342 8.74 -7.81 16.66
CA HIS A 342 8.36 -8.95 15.79
C HIS A 342 6.94 -8.98 15.20
N SER A 343 6.20 -7.86 15.24
CA SER A 343 4.88 -7.77 14.60
C SER A 343 4.95 -7.81 13.07
N ARG A 344 4.38 -8.85 12.45
CA ARG A 344 4.33 -9.00 10.99
C ARG A 344 3.10 -8.28 10.43
N LEU A 345 3.33 -7.14 9.76
CA LEU A 345 2.27 -6.29 9.18
C LEU A 345 1.95 -6.61 7.72
N PHE A 346 2.81 -7.38 7.04
CA PHE A 346 2.59 -7.81 5.66
C PHE A 346 2.86 -9.30 5.51
N GLY A 347 2.03 -9.99 4.72
CA GLY A 347 2.26 -11.38 4.39
C GLY A 347 1.54 -11.84 3.14
N THR A 348 1.95 -13.01 2.66
CA THR A 348 1.41 -13.66 1.47
C THR A 348 1.09 -15.12 1.81
N SER A 349 0.32 -15.81 0.96
CA SER A 349 0.39 -17.27 0.85
C SER A 349 1.82 -17.68 0.49
N GLN A 350 2.23 -18.89 0.88
CA GLN A 350 3.55 -19.38 0.45
C GLN A 350 3.49 -19.64 -1.05
N VAL A 351 4.42 -19.03 -1.80
CA VAL A 351 4.71 -19.43 -3.17
C VAL A 351 5.22 -20.87 -3.10
N GLU A 352 4.41 -21.86 -3.48
CA GLU A 352 4.98 -23.19 -3.73
C GLU A 352 5.94 -23.05 -4.91
N GLU A 353 7.25 -23.21 -4.67
CA GLU A 353 8.22 -23.30 -5.75
C GLU A 353 7.81 -24.45 -6.67
N LYS A 354 7.37 -24.12 -7.88
CA LYS A 354 6.97 -25.12 -8.87
C LYS A 354 8.14 -26.06 -9.14
N LYS A 355 7.94 -27.35 -8.90
CA LYS A 355 8.74 -28.41 -9.52
C LYS A 355 8.51 -28.36 -11.04
N LYS A 356 9.44 -27.70 -11.74
CA LYS A 356 9.60 -27.54 -13.20
C LYS A 356 8.44 -26.82 -13.93
N PRO A 357 8.72 -25.79 -14.76
CA PRO A 357 7.70 -25.14 -15.56
C PRO A 357 7.25 -26.08 -16.69
N GLY A 358 5.95 -26.36 -16.76
CA GLY A 358 5.33 -26.87 -17.98
C GLY A 358 5.56 -25.90 -19.15
N ARG A 359 5.46 -26.43 -20.37
CA ARG A 359 5.79 -25.76 -21.65
C ARG A 359 5.33 -24.29 -21.69
N ARG A 360 6.26 -23.37 -21.94
CA ARG A 360 5.99 -21.92 -22.14
C ARG A 360 4.92 -21.73 -23.22
N ARG A 361 3.88 -20.96 -22.91
CA ARG A 361 2.87 -20.55 -23.88
C ARG A 361 3.48 -19.48 -24.80
N VAL A 362 3.48 -19.74 -26.10
CA VAL A 362 3.92 -18.80 -27.13
C VAL A 362 2.69 -18.04 -27.62
N VAL A 363 2.78 -16.71 -27.62
CA VAL A 363 1.79 -15.85 -28.29
C VAL A 363 1.90 -16.10 -29.79
N LYS A 364 0.89 -16.70 -30.40
CA LYS A 364 0.83 -16.76 -31.87
C LYS A 364 0.58 -15.34 -32.39
N PRO A 365 1.42 -14.81 -33.30
CA PRO A 365 1.13 -13.53 -33.94
C PRO A 365 -0.17 -13.67 -34.76
N LYS A 366 -1.05 -12.67 -34.66
CA LYS A 366 -2.23 -12.55 -35.52
C LYS A 366 -1.78 -12.57 -36.97
N GLY A 367 -2.13 -13.63 -37.71
CA GLY A 367 -1.88 -13.74 -39.14
C GLY A 367 -2.52 -12.57 -39.87
N LYS A 368 -1.74 -11.90 -40.72
CA LYS A 368 -2.25 -10.98 -41.73
C LYS A 368 -3.12 -11.78 -42.70
N GLY A 369 -4.24 -11.18 -43.07
CA GLY A 369 -5.28 -11.80 -43.89
C GLY A 369 -4.78 -12.39 -45.21
N ASP A 370 -5.44 -13.46 -45.61
CA ASP A 370 -5.33 -14.05 -46.93
C ASP A 370 -5.76 -13.05 -48.02
N PRO A 371 -5.09 -13.06 -49.17
CA PRO A 371 -5.77 -12.89 -50.44
C PRO A 371 -5.76 -14.20 -51.22
N ALA A 372 -6.88 -14.44 -51.88
CA ALA A 372 -7.20 -15.61 -52.65
C ALA A 372 -6.25 -15.89 -53.84
N GLY A 373 -6.16 -17.19 -54.19
CA GLY A 373 -6.17 -17.64 -55.58
C GLY A 373 -4.87 -18.23 -56.13
N SER A 374 -4.85 -19.57 -56.31
CA SER A 374 -4.47 -20.21 -57.58
C SER A 374 -4.75 -21.72 -57.53
N MET A 375 -5.34 -22.22 -58.62
CA MET A 375 -5.79 -23.58 -58.89
C MET A 375 -4.66 -24.58 -59.24
N GLN A 376 -5.02 -25.87 -59.15
CA GLN A 376 -4.52 -27.07 -59.86
C GLN A 376 -3.12 -27.62 -59.45
N SER A 377 -2.85 -28.93 -59.42
CA SER A 377 -3.50 -30.12 -60.01
C SER A 377 -3.12 -31.41 -59.24
N ASP A 378 -3.92 -32.45 -59.50
CA ASP A 378 -3.86 -33.84 -59.01
C ASP A 378 -2.51 -34.59 -59.16
N SER A 379 -2.31 -35.57 -58.29
CA SER A 379 -1.90 -36.92 -58.71
C SER A 379 -2.25 -37.95 -57.62
N PHE A 380 -3.13 -38.88 -58.01
CA PHE A 380 -3.39 -40.15 -57.34
C PHE A 380 -2.10 -40.99 -57.23
N ASP A 381 -1.98 -41.77 -56.16
CA ASP A 381 -1.64 -43.18 -56.31
C ASP A 381 -2.17 -44.00 -55.12
N SER A 382 -2.75 -45.13 -55.50
CA SER A 382 -3.39 -46.18 -54.70
C SER A 382 -2.42 -47.31 -54.38
N ASP A 383 -2.63 -47.99 -53.25
CA ASP A 383 -2.53 -49.46 -53.09
C ASP A 383 -2.94 -49.82 -51.65
N SER A 384 -4.14 -50.40 -51.46
CA SER A 384 -4.45 -51.85 -51.34
C SER A 384 -4.11 -52.41 -49.94
N LEU A 385 -5.11 -52.78 -49.10
CA LEU A 385 -5.67 -54.14 -48.93
C LEU A 385 -4.58 -55.14 -48.47
N ASP A 386 -4.70 -55.99 -47.45
CA ASP A 386 -5.77 -56.53 -46.62
C ASP A 386 -5.08 -57.17 -45.39
N ASP A 387 -5.82 -57.43 -44.32
CA ASP A 387 -6.08 -58.80 -43.83
C ASP A 387 -6.27 -58.88 -42.30
N ALA A 388 -7.20 -59.76 -41.96
CA ALA A 388 -7.92 -59.94 -40.72
C ALA A 388 -7.25 -60.95 -39.76
N GLY A 389 -7.86 -61.08 -38.58
CA GLY A 389 -7.57 -62.13 -37.58
C GLY A 389 -7.77 -61.60 -36.16
N MET A 390 -8.99 -61.41 -35.67
CA MET A 390 -9.86 -62.38 -34.97
C MET A 390 -9.28 -63.05 -33.70
N ASP A 391 -10.10 -62.96 -32.65
CA ASP A 391 -10.25 -63.84 -31.48
C ASP A 391 -9.18 -63.85 -30.38
N ALA A 392 -9.48 -64.11 -29.10
CA ALA A 392 -10.69 -64.10 -28.28
C ALA A 392 -10.25 -64.34 -26.81
N ALA A 393 -11.08 -63.89 -25.86
CA ALA A 393 -11.40 -64.49 -24.55
C ALA A 393 -10.29 -64.93 -23.56
N ASN A 394 -10.30 -64.31 -22.36
CA ASN A 394 -10.66 -64.89 -21.03
C ASN A 394 -10.09 -63.98 -19.92
N LEU A 395 -10.89 -63.45 -18.97
CA LEU A 395 -11.48 -64.12 -17.78
C LEU A 395 -10.44 -64.88 -16.94
N ASP A 396 -9.96 -64.29 -15.84
CA ASP A 396 -10.45 -64.59 -14.48
C ASP A 396 -9.55 -64.06 -13.34
N ALA A 397 -10.24 -63.72 -12.24
CA ALA A 397 -9.88 -63.86 -10.82
C ALA A 397 -8.55 -63.28 -10.27
N ASN A 398 -8.64 -62.18 -9.51
CA ASN A 398 -8.86 -62.16 -8.05
C ASN A 398 -8.94 -60.74 -7.50
#